data_AF-A0A7S2P4Y8-F1
#
_entry.id   AF-A0A7S2P4Y8-F1
#
_cell.length_a   1.000
_cell.length_b   1.000
_cell.length_c   1.000
_cell.angle_alpha   90.00
_cell.angle_beta   90.00
_cell.angle_gamma   90.00
#
_symmetry.space_group_name_H-M   'P 1'
#
loop_
_entity.id
_entity.type
_entity.pdbx_description
1 polymer ?
#
loop_
_entity_poly.entity_id
_entity_poly.type
_entity_poly.pdbx_seq_one_letter_code
_entity_poly.pdbx_strand_id
1 'polypeptide(L)'
;KKKKKKKMMMMQPVKILRSVLSIQSTLSKYHPLLIEGHSSDTRDPSTVANQITNNLKRSWNKRNITKPIILITQGDPLTERGISAITRIVANNLGIKRCLVCLDGHIDPEHAILADRHDVLYELTYSQLVQILNDTSFDGSPSSNEETLEEAVDNTIERKNARRAALGQDPLADWYKKYALLQEVTKSAFKQISGEVTVAHATDEIMEFSVTSFYEVGLELGFIDAQDLVNYSTDN
;
A
#
# COMPACT_ATOMS: atom_id res chain seq x y z
N LYS A 1 -7.96 -43.20 -20.77
CA LYS A 1 -7.15 -42.38 -19.84
C LYS A 1 -6.96 -40.98 -20.43
N LYS A 2 -7.76 -39.97 -20.02
CA LYS A 2 -7.65 -38.58 -20.50
C LYS A 2 -6.47 -37.88 -19.80
N LYS A 3 -5.43 -37.54 -20.54
CA LYS A 3 -4.34 -36.65 -20.07
C LYS A 3 -4.87 -35.22 -20.00
N LYS A 4 -5.09 -34.69 -18.79
CA LYS A 4 -5.28 -33.24 -18.56
C LYS A 4 -3.97 -32.53 -18.94
N LYS A 5 -3.96 -31.80 -20.06
CA LYS A 5 -2.91 -30.82 -20.35
C LYS A 5 -3.05 -29.69 -19.33
N LYS A 6 -2.13 -29.64 -18.36
CA LYS A 6 -1.93 -28.45 -17.51
C LYS A 6 -1.53 -27.32 -18.45
N LYS A 7 -2.42 -26.35 -18.66
CA LYS A 7 -2.14 -25.15 -19.45
C LYS A 7 -1.10 -24.36 -18.67
N MET A 8 0.16 -24.42 -19.11
CA MET A 8 1.23 -23.56 -18.58
C MET A 8 0.79 -22.13 -18.89
N MET A 9 0.33 -21.38 -17.88
CA MET A 9 0.06 -19.95 -18.05
C MET A 9 1.43 -19.30 -18.26
N MET A 10 1.65 -18.74 -19.46
CA MET A 10 2.78 -17.84 -19.68
C MET A 10 2.61 -16.66 -18.72
N MET A 11 3.56 -16.49 -17.79
CA MET A 11 3.64 -15.27 -17.00
C MET A 11 3.95 -14.13 -17.96
N GLN A 12 3.10 -13.09 -17.97
CA GLN A 12 3.43 -11.88 -18.71
C GLN A 12 4.66 -11.23 -18.05
N PRO A 13 5.63 -10.74 -18.83
CA PRO A 13 6.80 -10.07 -18.27
C PRO A 13 6.35 -8.77 -17.57
N VAL A 14 6.90 -8.53 -16.38
CA VAL A 14 6.72 -7.28 -15.64
C VAL A 14 7.23 -6.12 -16.50
N LYS A 15 6.44 -5.05 -16.61
CA LYS A 15 6.85 -3.83 -17.33
C LYS A 15 7.53 -2.89 -16.36
N ILE A 16 8.80 -2.58 -16.63
CA ILE A 16 9.58 -1.62 -15.85
C ILE A 16 9.32 -0.21 -16.41
N LEU A 17 8.74 0.66 -15.59
CA LEU A 17 8.56 2.08 -15.89
C LEU A 17 9.76 2.84 -15.32
N ARG A 18 10.57 3.46 -16.19
CA ARG A 18 11.89 3.99 -15.78
C ARG A 18 11.88 5.48 -15.45
N SER A 19 11.08 6.28 -16.13
CA SER A 19 11.02 7.73 -15.93
C SER A 19 9.73 8.14 -15.22
N VAL A 20 9.80 9.21 -14.43
CA VAL A 20 8.64 9.84 -13.78
C VAL A 20 7.49 10.08 -14.77
N LEU A 21 7.78 10.68 -15.93
CA LEU A 21 6.76 10.93 -16.96
C LEU A 21 6.10 9.63 -17.46
N SER A 22 6.87 8.55 -17.62
CA SER A 22 6.30 7.24 -18.03
C SER A 22 5.44 6.62 -16.95
N ILE A 23 5.81 6.80 -15.67
CA ILE A 23 5.06 6.31 -14.51
C ILE A 23 3.74 7.07 -14.43
N GLN A 24 3.78 8.40 -14.39
CA GLN A 24 2.59 9.26 -14.30
C GLN A 24 1.63 9.03 -15.48
N SER A 25 2.12 9.06 -16.72
CA SER A 25 1.27 8.87 -17.91
C SER A 25 0.64 7.47 -18.01
N THR A 26 1.29 6.45 -17.44
CA THR A 26 0.77 5.08 -17.44
C THR A 26 -0.21 4.85 -16.30
N LEU A 27 0.16 5.25 -15.08
CA LEU A 27 -0.57 4.92 -13.86
C LEU A 27 -1.73 5.87 -13.57
N SER A 28 -1.72 7.11 -14.07
CA SER A 28 -2.85 8.06 -13.96
C SER A 28 -4.17 7.53 -14.55
N LYS A 29 -4.06 6.56 -15.47
CA LYS A 29 -5.19 5.86 -16.11
C LYS A 29 -5.88 4.87 -15.19
N TYR A 30 -5.27 4.50 -14.07
CA TYR A 30 -5.80 3.55 -13.11
C TYR A 30 -6.30 4.25 -11.85
N HIS A 31 -7.23 3.58 -11.17
CA HIS A 31 -7.58 3.83 -9.79
C HIS A 31 -6.70 2.96 -8.87
N PRO A 32 -5.77 3.53 -8.11
CA PRO A 32 -4.93 2.78 -7.20
C PRO A 32 -5.73 2.30 -5.99
N LEU A 33 -5.62 1.01 -5.69
CA LEU A 33 -6.11 0.39 -4.47
C LEU A 33 -4.93 -0.04 -3.62
N LEU A 34 -4.89 0.39 -2.36
CA LEU A 34 -4.01 -0.15 -1.32
C LEU A 34 -4.86 -0.93 -0.31
N ILE A 35 -4.29 -1.99 0.25
CA ILE A 35 -4.89 -2.72 1.36
C ILE A 35 -3.85 -2.79 2.47
N GLU A 36 -4.16 -2.18 3.60
CA GLU A 36 -3.26 -2.15 4.75
C GLU A 36 -3.72 -3.15 5.80
N GLY A 37 -2.76 -3.82 6.40
CA GLY A 37 -2.97 -4.79 7.45
C GLY A 37 -1.63 -5.37 7.89
N HIS A 38 -1.69 -6.31 8.81
CA HIS A 38 -0.48 -6.83 9.43
C HIS A 38 -0.05 -8.16 8.80
N SER A 39 1.27 -8.36 8.69
CA SER A 39 1.84 -9.62 8.18
C SER A 39 1.60 -10.81 9.13
N SER A 40 1.30 -10.55 10.40
CA SER A 40 1.00 -11.56 11.42
C SER A 40 -0.49 -11.94 11.50
N ASP A 41 -1.32 -11.59 10.52
CA ASP A 41 -2.75 -11.91 10.53
C ASP A 41 -2.99 -13.41 10.52
N THR A 42 -3.57 -13.92 11.61
CA THR A 42 -3.85 -15.34 11.81
C THR A 42 -5.22 -15.76 11.30
N ARG A 43 -6.10 -14.82 10.92
CA ARG A 43 -7.43 -15.12 10.38
C ARG A 43 -7.30 -15.86 9.05
N ASP A 44 -8.38 -16.50 8.59
CA ASP A 44 -8.42 -17.09 7.26
C ASP A 44 -8.35 -15.98 6.19
N PRO A 45 -7.30 -15.93 5.34
CA PRO A 45 -7.15 -14.88 4.34
C PRO A 45 -8.31 -14.82 3.35
N SER A 46 -8.96 -15.96 3.06
CA SER A 46 -10.09 -16.00 2.13
C SER A 46 -11.30 -15.26 2.70
N THR A 47 -11.59 -15.48 3.98
CA THR A 47 -12.68 -14.80 4.69
C THR A 47 -12.46 -13.29 4.72
N VAL A 48 -11.26 -12.85 5.13
CA VAL A 48 -10.90 -11.43 5.21
C VAL A 48 -10.94 -10.77 3.81
N ALA A 49 -10.35 -11.42 2.80
CA ALA A 49 -10.34 -10.91 1.43
C ALA A 49 -11.75 -10.79 0.83
N ASN A 50 -12.65 -11.74 1.10
CA ASN A 50 -14.03 -11.68 0.63
C ASN A 50 -14.78 -10.48 1.23
N GLN A 51 -14.58 -10.21 2.52
CA GLN A 51 -15.16 -9.05 3.19
C GLN A 51 -14.65 -7.74 2.59
N ILE A 52 -13.33 -7.58 2.49
CA ILE A 52 -12.69 -6.41 1.85
C ILE A 52 -13.23 -6.22 0.42
N THR A 53 -13.29 -7.28 -0.38
CA THR A 53 -13.78 -7.23 -1.76
C THR A 53 -15.21 -6.69 -1.83
N ASN A 54 -16.09 -7.13 -0.93
CA ASN A 54 -17.47 -6.67 -0.88
C ASN A 54 -17.56 -5.20 -0.48
N ASN A 55 -16.79 -4.77 0.52
CA ASN A 55 -16.77 -3.38 0.97
C ASN A 55 -16.24 -2.44 -0.11
N LEU A 56 -15.17 -2.85 -0.80
CA LEU A 56 -14.62 -2.12 -1.94
C LEU A 56 -15.66 -1.92 -3.04
N LYS A 57 -16.35 -2.99 -3.46
CA LYS A 57 -17.41 -2.91 -4.47
C LYS A 57 -18.53 -1.95 -4.06
N ARG A 58 -18.98 -2.00 -2.79
CA ARG A 58 -20.00 -1.05 -2.28
C ARG A 58 -19.50 0.39 -2.28
N SER A 59 -18.28 0.62 -1.78
CA SER A 59 -17.66 1.94 -1.72
C SER A 59 -17.46 2.55 -3.10
N TRP A 60 -16.93 1.77 -4.05
CA TRP A 60 -16.72 2.23 -5.42
C TRP A 60 -18.01 2.53 -6.16
N ASN A 61 -19.06 1.73 -5.96
CA ASN A 61 -20.39 2.02 -6.50
C ASN A 61 -20.94 3.35 -5.94
N LYS A 62 -20.79 3.60 -4.63
CA LYS A 62 -21.24 4.85 -4.00
C LYS A 62 -20.45 6.07 -4.49
N ARG A 63 -19.14 5.93 -4.68
CA ARG A 63 -18.23 6.98 -5.15
C ARG A 63 -18.17 7.13 -6.68
N ASN A 64 -18.88 6.29 -7.43
CA ASN A 64 -18.86 6.25 -8.89
C ASN A 64 -17.43 6.14 -9.47
N ILE A 65 -16.60 5.26 -8.91
CA ILE A 65 -15.25 5.04 -9.43
C ILE A 65 -15.34 4.40 -10.83
N THR A 66 -14.78 5.07 -11.84
CA THR A 66 -14.87 4.66 -13.25
C THR A 66 -13.57 4.16 -13.85
N LYS A 67 -12.42 4.55 -13.27
CA LYS A 67 -11.11 4.12 -13.76
C LYS A 67 -10.89 2.63 -13.49
N PRO A 68 -10.14 1.91 -14.34
CA PRO A 68 -9.75 0.54 -14.08
C PRO A 68 -8.93 0.46 -12.78
N ILE A 69 -9.26 -0.48 -11.91
CA ILE A 69 -8.56 -0.66 -10.64
C ILE A 69 -7.21 -1.36 -10.85
N ILE A 70 -6.18 -0.91 -10.15
CA ILE A 70 -4.91 -1.64 -9.99
C ILE A 70 -4.58 -1.76 -8.49
N LEU A 71 -4.25 -2.97 -8.05
CA LEU A 71 -3.84 -3.19 -6.66
C LEU A 71 -2.36 -2.84 -6.49
N ILE A 72 -2.05 -1.93 -5.58
CA ILE A 72 -0.69 -1.58 -5.20
C ILE A 72 -0.29 -2.46 -4.01
N THR A 73 0.87 -3.10 -4.12
CA THR A 73 1.46 -3.96 -3.08
C THR A 73 2.85 -3.46 -2.72
N GLN A 74 3.27 -3.62 -1.47
CA GLN A 74 4.43 -2.92 -0.89
C GLN A 74 5.54 -3.88 -0.47
N GLY A 75 5.89 -4.82 -1.35
CA GLY A 75 7.04 -5.68 -1.15
C GLY A 75 6.89 -6.79 -0.12
N ASP A 76 5.67 -7.03 0.41
CA ASP A 76 5.45 -8.12 1.34
C ASP A 76 5.87 -9.49 0.75
N PRO A 77 6.54 -10.34 1.56
CA PRO A 77 6.92 -11.68 1.14
C PRO A 77 5.70 -12.56 0.90
N LEU A 78 5.81 -13.53 0.00
CA LEU A 78 4.74 -14.51 -0.20
C LEU A 78 4.60 -15.41 1.04
N THR A 79 3.45 -15.34 1.70
CA THR A 79 3.11 -16.12 2.89
C THR A 79 1.74 -16.79 2.75
N GLU A 80 1.48 -17.83 3.54
CA GLU A 80 0.16 -18.52 3.55
C GLU A 80 -0.92 -17.70 4.26
N ARG A 81 -0.54 -16.78 5.15
CA ARG A 81 -1.41 -15.90 5.94
C ARG A 81 -0.84 -14.48 5.99
N GLY A 82 -1.52 -13.54 6.64
CA GLY A 82 -1.10 -12.14 6.66
C GLY A 82 -1.54 -11.35 5.43
N ILE A 83 -1.16 -10.08 5.41
CA ILE A 83 -1.55 -9.12 4.37
C ILE A 83 -1.17 -9.55 2.94
N SER A 84 -0.03 -10.21 2.76
CA SER A 84 0.40 -10.75 1.45
C SER A 84 -0.58 -11.79 0.89
N ALA A 85 -1.06 -12.71 1.73
CA ALA A 85 -2.07 -13.69 1.33
C ALA A 85 -3.42 -13.02 1.02
N ILE A 86 -3.83 -12.08 1.86
CA ILE A 86 -5.10 -11.35 1.73
C ILE A 86 -5.12 -10.55 0.42
N THR A 87 -4.11 -9.71 0.17
CA THR A 87 -4.00 -8.87 -1.04
C THR A 87 -4.02 -9.69 -2.32
N ARG A 88 -3.35 -10.85 -2.33
CA ARG A 88 -3.38 -11.77 -3.48
C ARG A 88 -4.77 -12.32 -3.76
N ILE A 89 -5.51 -12.71 -2.72
CA ILE A 89 -6.89 -13.20 -2.88
C ILE A 89 -7.82 -12.05 -3.32
N VAL A 90 -7.67 -10.84 -2.78
CA VAL A 90 -8.46 -9.67 -3.22
C VAL A 90 -8.22 -9.37 -4.70
N ALA A 91 -6.96 -9.36 -5.16
CA ALA A 91 -6.66 -9.19 -6.59
C ALA A 91 -7.35 -10.25 -7.46
N ASN A 92 -7.31 -11.51 -7.04
CA ASN A 92 -7.97 -12.61 -7.75
C ASN A 92 -9.49 -12.46 -7.78
N ASN A 93 -10.11 -12.12 -6.65
CA ASN A 93 -11.56 -11.92 -6.53
C ASN A 93 -12.07 -10.76 -7.40
N LEU A 94 -11.24 -9.73 -7.59
CA LEU A 94 -11.54 -8.58 -8.43
C LEU A 94 -11.12 -8.79 -9.90
N GLY A 95 -10.30 -9.80 -10.20
CA GLY A 95 -9.75 -10.04 -11.54
C GLY A 95 -8.78 -8.95 -12.00
N ILE A 96 -8.09 -8.27 -11.08
CA ILE A 96 -7.23 -7.11 -11.35
C ILE A 96 -5.74 -7.49 -11.31
N LYS A 97 -4.92 -6.67 -11.97
CA LYS A 97 -3.45 -6.78 -11.92
C LYS A 97 -2.87 -5.98 -10.76
N ARG A 98 -1.61 -6.26 -10.45
CA ARG A 98 -0.87 -5.62 -9.36
C ARG A 98 0.22 -4.67 -9.86
N CYS A 99 0.47 -3.62 -9.11
CA CYS A 99 1.67 -2.81 -9.18
C CYS A 99 2.47 -3.04 -7.90
N LEU A 100 3.73 -3.44 -8.04
CA LEU A 100 4.63 -3.67 -6.91
C LEU A 100 5.46 -2.42 -6.66
N VAL A 101 5.53 -1.99 -5.41
CA VAL A 101 6.43 -0.93 -4.94
C VAL A 101 7.39 -1.56 -3.94
N CYS A 102 8.69 -1.40 -4.16
CA CYS A 102 9.73 -1.89 -3.26
C CYS A 102 10.59 -0.74 -2.75
N LEU A 103 11.01 -0.83 -1.48
CA LEU A 103 12.19 -0.10 -1.01
C LEU A 103 13.38 -0.35 -1.94
N ASP A 104 14.16 0.69 -2.18
CA ASP A 104 15.43 0.60 -2.87
C ASP A 104 16.42 -0.28 -2.08
N GLY A 105 17.28 -1.03 -2.80
CA GLY A 105 18.19 -2.00 -2.17
C GLY A 105 19.21 -1.39 -1.19
N HIS A 106 19.46 -0.09 -1.25
CA HIS A 106 20.31 0.60 -0.28
C HIS A 106 19.57 0.92 1.04
N ILE A 107 18.23 0.92 1.04
CA ILE A 107 17.39 1.10 2.23
C ILE A 107 17.15 -0.24 2.90
N ASP A 108 16.81 -1.25 2.10
CA ASP A 108 16.63 -2.64 2.50
C ASP A 108 16.99 -3.58 1.33
N PRO A 109 18.14 -4.28 1.39
CA PRO A 109 18.61 -5.13 0.30
C PRO A 109 17.80 -6.41 0.12
N GLU A 110 17.06 -6.86 1.14
CA GLU A 110 16.30 -8.11 1.10
C GLU A 110 14.84 -7.89 0.67
N HIS A 111 14.30 -6.69 0.94
CA HIS A 111 12.89 -6.37 0.68
C HIS A 111 12.44 -6.70 -0.74
N ALA A 112 13.15 -6.19 -1.75
CA ALA A 112 12.79 -6.44 -3.14
C ALA A 112 12.97 -7.91 -3.53
N ILE A 113 13.90 -8.65 -2.92
CA ILE A 113 14.17 -10.06 -3.24
C ILE A 113 12.99 -10.94 -2.79
N LEU A 114 12.44 -10.63 -1.62
CA LEU A 114 11.40 -11.44 -0.99
C LEU A 114 9.98 -11.14 -1.52
N ALA A 115 9.79 -9.99 -2.16
CA ALA A 115 8.49 -9.50 -2.62
C ALA A 115 7.74 -10.46 -3.57
N ASP A 116 6.44 -10.63 -3.33
CA ASP A 116 5.56 -11.43 -4.18
C ASP A 116 5.28 -10.75 -5.55
N ARG A 117 5.87 -11.31 -6.62
CA ARG A 117 5.72 -10.82 -8.00
C ARG A 117 4.62 -11.47 -8.84
N HIS A 118 3.76 -12.29 -8.23
CA HIS A 118 2.69 -12.96 -8.99
C HIS A 118 1.72 -11.96 -9.64
N ASP A 119 1.42 -12.07 -10.93
CA ASP A 119 0.49 -11.15 -11.62
C ASP A 119 0.77 -9.64 -11.45
N VAL A 120 2.03 -9.30 -11.17
CA VAL A 120 2.53 -7.93 -11.18
C VAL A 120 2.68 -7.47 -12.62
N LEU A 121 2.03 -6.35 -12.95
CA LEU A 121 2.08 -5.71 -14.26
C LEU A 121 3.18 -4.64 -14.31
N TYR A 122 3.34 -3.87 -13.24
CA TYR A 122 4.33 -2.80 -13.11
C TYR A 122 5.10 -2.95 -11.80
N GLU A 123 6.37 -2.59 -11.81
CA GLU A 123 7.24 -2.56 -10.62
C GLU A 123 7.93 -1.20 -10.54
N LEU A 124 7.90 -0.59 -9.36
CA LEU A 124 8.45 0.73 -9.04
C LEU A 124 9.32 0.64 -7.78
N THR A 125 10.25 1.57 -7.65
CA THR A 125 11.01 1.78 -6.40
C THR A 125 10.40 2.89 -5.54
N TYR A 126 10.70 2.87 -4.25
CA TYR A 126 10.38 3.95 -3.32
C TYR A 126 10.95 5.29 -3.82
N SER A 127 12.21 5.32 -4.24
CA SER A 127 12.87 6.53 -4.78
C SER A 127 12.15 7.13 -6.00
N GLN A 128 11.55 6.30 -6.86
CA GLN A 128 10.74 6.79 -7.97
C GLN A 128 9.45 7.48 -7.49
N LEU A 129 8.81 6.95 -6.44
CA LEU A 129 7.62 7.57 -5.87
C LEU A 129 7.94 8.86 -5.12
N VAL A 130 9.07 8.92 -4.41
CA VAL A 130 9.60 10.14 -3.80
C VAL A 130 9.81 11.22 -4.86
N GLN A 131 10.47 10.90 -5.97
CA GLN A 131 10.69 11.87 -7.04
C GLN A 131 9.37 12.42 -7.59
N ILE A 132 8.37 11.55 -7.79
CA ILE A 132 7.04 11.98 -8.23
C ILE A 132 6.37 12.87 -7.18
N LEU A 133 6.42 12.48 -5.91
CA LEU A 133 5.80 13.22 -4.83
C LEU A 133 6.37 14.63 -4.71
N ASN A 134 7.69 14.78 -4.90
CA ASN A 134 8.38 16.07 -4.80
C ASN A 134 8.25 16.94 -6.07
N ASP A 135 7.84 16.38 -7.21
CA ASP A 135 7.67 17.14 -8.47
C ASP A 135 6.48 18.13 -8.44
N THR A 136 5.57 18.02 -7.48
CA THR A 136 4.53 19.04 -7.21
C THR A 136 4.50 19.38 -5.73
N SER A 137 5.19 20.44 -5.34
CA SER A 137 5.01 21.07 -4.02
C SER A 137 3.54 21.46 -3.85
N PHE A 138 2.87 20.86 -2.86
CA PHE A 138 1.40 20.91 -2.72
C PHE A 138 0.89 22.29 -2.28
N ASP A 139 1.74 23.11 -1.68
CA ASP A 139 1.36 24.32 -0.92
C ASP A 139 2.34 25.51 -1.08
N GLY A 140 3.38 25.38 -1.90
CA GLY A 140 4.45 26.39 -2.00
C GLY A 140 5.36 26.44 -0.77
N SER A 141 5.31 25.43 0.11
CA SER A 141 6.27 25.23 1.21
C SER A 141 7.69 25.08 0.67
N PRO A 142 8.70 25.59 1.40
CA PRO A 142 10.10 25.34 1.08
C PRO A 142 10.52 23.88 1.35
N SER A 143 9.77 23.11 2.14
CA SER A 143 10.03 21.69 2.37
C SER A 143 9.46 20.83 1.24
N SER A 144 10.19 19.79 0.87
CA SER A 144 9.66 18.78 -0.04
C SER A 144 8.54 17.97 0.63
N ASN A 145 7.65 17.39 -0.16
CA ASN A 145 6.56 16.57 0.37
C ASN A 145 7.10 15.32 1.11
N GLU A 146 8.22 14.77 0.65
CA GLU A 146 8.94 13.69 1.35
C GLU A 146 9.42 14.12 2.73
N GLU A 147 10.09 15.28 2.85
CA GLU A 147 10.57 15.79 4.14
C GLU A 147 9.42 16.01 5.13
N THR A 148 8.29 16.55 4.65
CA THR A 148 7.08 16.73 5.46
C THR A 148 6.53 15.39 5.96
N LEU A 149 6.50 14.34 5.12
CA LEU A 149 6.10 13.00 5.53
C LEU A 149 7.10 12.38 6.52
N GLU A 150 8.40 12.57 6.29
CA GLU A 150 9.46 12.07 7.16
C GLU A 150 9.39 12.68 8.55
N GLU A 151 9.24 14.00 8.65
CA GLU A 151 9.09 14.71 9.92
C GLU A 151 7.83 14.23 10.68
N ALA A 152 6.70 14.06 9.99
CA ALA A 152 5.48 13.57 10.62
C ALA A 152 5.57 12.11 11.09
N VAL A 153 6.27 11.26 10.34
CA VAL A 153 6.58 9.88 10.76
C VAL A 153 7.50 9.89 11.98
N ASP A 154 8.54 10.70 12.00
CA ASP A 154 9.48 10.81 13.13
C ASP A 154 8.75 11.29 14.39
N ASN A 155 7.96 12.37 14.29
CA ASN A 155 7.12 12.87 15.39
C ASN A 155 6.15 11.79 15.91
N THR A 156 5.61 10.96 15.01
CA THR A 156 4.72 9.85 15.38
C THR A 156 5.47 8.72 16.08
N ILE A 157 6.70 8.40 15.65
CA ILE A 157 7.58 7.45 16.35
C ILE A 157 7.92 7.96 17.75
N GLU A 158 8.27 9.24 17.89
CA GLU A 158 8.58 9.84 19.20
C GLU A 158 7.41 9.74 20.16
N ARG A 159 6.19 10.09 19.72
CA ARG A 159 4.97 9.94 20.53
C ARG A 159 4.72 8.49 20.94
N LYS A 160 4.83 7.55 20.00
CA LYS A 160 4.67 6.11 20.28
C LYS A 160 5.75 5.61 21.25
N ASN A 161 6.99 6.06 21.12
CA ASN A 161 8.08 5.70 22.02
C ASN A 161 7.90 6.27 23.42
N ALA A 162 7.44 7.51 23.56
CA ALA A 162 7.08 8.08 24.86
C ALA A 162 5.97 7.26 25.54
N ARG A 163 4.96 6.82 24.76
CA ARG A 163 3.91 5.95 25.27
C ARG A 163 4.42 4.57 25.68
N ARG A 164 5.29 3.94 24.88
CA ARG A 164 5.94 2.65 25.18
C ARG A 164 6.80 2.74 26.45
N ALA A 165 7.55 3.82 26.61
CA ALA A 165 8.33 4.06 27.83
C ALA A 165 7.44 4.15 29.08
N ALA A 166 6.29 4.84 28.99
CA ALA A 166 5.30 4.89 30.07
C ALA A 166 4.68 3.52 30.40
N LEU A 167 4.73 2.57 29.46
CA LEU A 167 4.29 1.17 29.62
C LEU A 167 5.44 0.21 29.99
N GLY A 168 6.67 0.72 30.19
CA GLY A 168 7.84 -0.11 30.48
C GLY A 168 8.30 -0.97 29.29
N GLN A 169 7.99 -0.56 28.07
CA GLN A 169 8.37 -1.24 26.83
C GLN A 169 9.57 -0.55 26.17
N ASP A 170 10.41 -1.33 25.48
CA ASP A 170 11.50 -0.80 24.65
C ASP A 170 10.97 0.08 23.51
N PRO A 171 11.76 1.03 22.98
CA PRO A 171 11.39 1.81 21.79
C PRO A 171 11.02 0.94 20.58
N LEU A 172 10.27 1.52 19.65
CA LEU A 172 10.04 0.95 18.32
C LEU A 172 11.38 0.75 17.63
N ALA A 173 11.51 -0.36 16.90
CA ALA A 173 12.71 -0.66 16.15
C ALA A 173 12.85 0.26 14.91
N ASP A 174 14.08 0.48 14.45
CA ASP A 174 14.39 1.41 13.35
C ASP A 174 13.66 1.08 12.04
N TRP A 175 13.29 -0.18 11.83
CA TRP A 175 12.56 -0.59 10.63
C TRP A 175 11.15 0.01 10.55
N TYR A 176 10.55 0.44 11.68
CA TYR A 176 9.23 1.09 11.67
C TYR A 176 9.22 2.32 10.77
N LYS A 177 10.26 3.16 10.85
CA LYS A 177 10.39 4.37 10.01
C LYS A 177 10.36 4.01 8.53
N LYS A 178 11.17 3.02 8.13
CA LYS A 178 11.31 2.61 6.72
C LYS A 178 9.99 2.15 6.12
N TYR A 179 9.25 1.29 6.82
CA TYR A 179 7.98 0.76 6.31
C TYR A 179 6.81 1.72 6.48
N ALA A 180 6.82 2.59 7.50
CA ALA A 180 5.87 3.69 7.60
C ALA A 180 6.03 4.67 6.42
N LEU A 181 7.27 5.06 6.10
CA LEU A 181 7.55 5.90 4.93
C LEU A 181 7.16 5.21 3.62
N LEU A 182 7.47 3.93 3.45
CA LEU A 182 7.00 3.16 2.30
C LEU A 182 5.47 3.23 2.19
N GLN A 183 4.76 3.07 3.30
CA GLN A 183 3.30 3.14 3.36
C GLN A 183 2.77 4.50 2.90
N GLU A 184 3.22 5.58 3.55
CA GLU A 184 2.67 6.92 3.35
C GLU A 184 3.10 7.53 2.01
N VAL A 185 4.36 7.35 1.59
CA VAL A 185 4.82 7.82 0.27
C VAL A 185 4.07 7.11 -0.85
N THR A 186 3.81 5.80 -0.71
CA THR A 186 3.07 5.06 -1.73
C THR A 186 1.66 5.63 -1.89
N LYS A 187 0.92 5.81 -0.79
CA LYS A 187 -0.43 6.38 -0.84
C LYS A 187 -0.44 7.77 -1.47
N SER A 188 0.42 8.65 -0.98
CA SER A 188 0.47 10.05 -1.38
C SER A 188 0.85 10.19 -2.86
N ALA A 189 1.90 9.47 -3.31
CA ALA A 189 2.33 9.51 -4.70
C ALA A 189 1.25 8.96 -5.63
N PHE A 190 0.59 7.86 -5.29
CA PHE A 190 -0.47 7.31 -6.13
C PHE A 190 -1.73 8.19 -6.16
N LYS A 191 -2.11 8.82 -5.03
CA LYS A 191 -3.16 9.84 -5.01
C LYS A 191 -2.80 11.01 -5.94
N GLN A 192 -1.55 11.49 -5.91
CA GLN A 192 -1.09 12.58 -6.78
C GLN A 192 -1.08 12.17 -8.27
N ILE A 193 -0.61 10.95 -8.59
CA ILE A 193 -0.56 10.45 -9.98
C ILE A 193 -1.97 10.30 -10.57
N SER A 194 -2.89 9.74 -9.80
CA SER A 194 -4.22 9.37 -10.30
C SER A 194 -5.31 10.39 -9.98
N GLY A 195 -5.06 11.35 -9.09
CA GLY A 195 -6.06 12.27 -8.53
C GLY A 195 -7.02 11.60 -7.53
N GLU A 196 -6.98 10.27 -7.40
CA GLU A 196 -7.88 9.46 -6.61
C GLU A 196 -7.09 8.26 -6.05
N VAL A 197 -7.52 7.74 -4.90
CA VAL A 197 -6.98 6.50 -4.32
C VAL A 197 -8.07 5.77 -3.54
N THR A 198 -7.86 4.49 -3.23
CA THR A 198 -8.62 3.81 -2.19
C THR A 198 -7.67 3.06 -1.29
N VAL A 199 -7.84 3.24 0.02
CA VAL A 199 -7.07 2.55 1.06
C VAL A 199 -8.07 1.74 1.87
N ALA A 200 -7.98 0.41 1.80
CA ALA A 200 -8.82 -0.46 2.60
C ALA A 200 -8.04 -1.04 3.78
N HIS A 201 -8.62 -1.03 4.96
CA HIS A 201 -8.03 -1.74 6.09
C HIS A 201 -8.51 -3.20 6.10
N ALA A 202 -7.60 -4.12 6.43
CA ALA A 202 -7.93 -5.52 6.61
C ALA A 202 -8.54 -5.83 7.98
N THR A 203 -8.56 -4.87 8.90
CA THR A 203 -9.07 -4.97 10.27
C THR A 203 -9.63 -3.63 10.72
N ASP A 204 -10.56 -3.64 11.67
CA ASP A 204 -11.02 -2.42 12.36
C ASP A 204 -10.16 -2.10 13.59
N GLU A 205 -9.49 -3.12 14.13
CA GLU A 205 -8.59 -2.97 15.27
C GLU A 205 -7.18 -2.76 14.75
N ILE A 206 -6.82 -1.50 14.50
CA ILE A 206 -5.46 -1.11 14.16
C ILE A 206 -4.65 -1.00 15.45
N MET A 207 -3.68 -1.90 15.61
CA MET A 207 -2.81 -1.92 16.79
C MET A 207 -1.94 -0.66 16.83
N GLU A 208 -1.95 0.05 17.96
CA GLU A 208 -1.24 1.32 18.15
C GLU A 208 0.26 1.24 17.80
N PHE A 209 0.92 0.12 18.11
CA PHE A 209 2.34 -0.08 17.81
C PHE A 209 2.55 -0.97 16.58
N SER A 210 1.76 -0.75 15.52
CA SER A 210 1.95 -1.39 14.21
C SER A 210 2.34 -0.39 13.14
N VAL A 211 2.96 -0.84 12.05
CA VAL A 211 3.21 0.03 10.88
C VAL A 211 1.91 0.56 10.29
N THR A 212 0.85 -0.26 10.24
CA THR A 212 -0.46 0.18 9.76
C THR A 212 -0.96 1.41 10.49
N SER A 213 -0.72 1.55 11.80
CA SER A 213 -1.14 2.74 12.57
C SER A 213 -0.54 4.07 12.13
N PHE A 214 0.45 4.07 11.23
CA PHE A 214 0.96 5.30 10.60
C PHE A 214 0.03 5.84 9.51
N TYR A 215 -1.06 5.14 9.18
CA TYR A 215 -2.02 5.56 8.16
C TYR A 215 -2.63 6.96 8.41
N GLU A 216 -2.61 7.39 9.67
CA GLU A 216 -3.06 8.71 10.12
C GLU A 216 -2.18 9.84 9.55
N VAL A 217 -0.88 9.59 9.30
CA VAL A 217 0.08 10.62 8.86
C VAL A 217 -0.37 11.29 7.56
N GLY A 218 -0.63 10.51 6.51
CA GLY A 218 -1.09 11.07 5.24
C GLY A 218 -2.47 11.73 5.33
N LEU A 219 -3.33 11.30 6.26
CA LEU A 219 -4.65 11.91 6.50
C LEU A 219 -4.52 13.27 7.19
N GLU A 220 -3.73 13.35 8.26
CA GLU A 220 -3.51 14.56 9.06
C GLU A 220 -2.84 15.67 8.22
N LEU A 221 -1.93 15.27 7.33
CA LEU A 221 -1.24 16.18 6.41
C LEU A 221 -2.06 16.52 5.15
N GLY A 222 -3.21 15.87 4.92
CA GLY A 222 -4.05 16.10 3.75
C GLY A 222 -3.52 15.51 2.43
N PHE A 223 -2.55 14.59 2.48
CA PHE A 223 -2.09 13.84 1.30
C PHE A 223 -3.11 12.82 0.82
N ILE A 224 -3.97 12.34 1.71
CA ILE A 224 -5.16 11.52 1.41
C ILE A 224 -6.36 12.02 2.21
N ASP A 225 -7.55 11.72 1.72
CA ASP A 225 -8.81 12.15 2.34
C ASP A 225 -9.49 11.00 3.10
N ALA A 226 -10.30 11.33 4.11
CA ALA A 226 -11.12 10.32 4.81
C ALA A 226 -12.05 9.53 3.87
N GLN A 227 -12.51 10.14 2.77
CA GLN A 227 -13.32 9.47 1.73
C GLN A 227 -12.53 8.44 0.90
N ASP A 228 -11.20 8.47 0.95
CA ASP A 228 -10.35 7.48 0.29
C ASP A 228 -10.30 6.17 1.09
N LEU A 229 -10.64 6.21 2.38
CA LEU A 229 -10.60 5.05 3.27
C LEU A 229 -11.84 4.15 3.11
N VAL A 230 -11.63 2.85 3.25
CA VAL A 230 -12.67 1.83 3.32
C VAL A 230 -12.45 0.96 4.55
N ASN A 231 -13.35 1.08 5.52
CA ASN A 231 -13.30 0.31 6.76
C ASN A 231 -13.57 -1.18 6.53
N TYR A 232 -13.04 -2.01 7.43
CA TYR A 232 -13.19 -3.45 7.35
C TYR A 232 -14.59 -3.89 7.78
N SER A 233 -15.12 -3.34 8.85
CA SER A 233 -16.53 -3.41 9.21
C SER A 233 -17.32 -2.42 8.38
N THR A 234 -18.44 -2.86 7.82
CA THR A 234 -19.49 -1.94 7.41
C THR A 234 -20.37 -1.68 8.61
N ASP A 235 -20.55 -0.43 9.01
CA ASP A 235 -21.71 -0.06 9.83
C ASP A 235 -22.96 -0.63 9.12
N ASN A 236 -23.68 -1.51 9.83
CA ASN A 236 -24.97 -2.01 9.38
C ASN A 236 -26.01 -0.90 9.45
#